data_AF-A0A087UDB3-F1
#
_entry.id   AF-A0A087UDB3-F1
#
_cell.length_a   1.000
_cell.length_b   1.000
_cell.length_c   1.000
_cell.angle_alpha   90.00
_cell.angle_beta   90.00
_cell.angle_gamma   90.00
#
_symmetry.space_group_name_H-M   'P 1'
#
loop_
_entity.id
_entity.type
_entity.pdbx_description
1 polymer ?
#
loop_
_entity_poly.entity_id
_entity_poly.type
_entity_poly.pdbx_seq_one_letter_code
_entity_poly.pdbx_strand_id
1 'polypeptide(L)'
;MAISSVLEISTMHSANGMQKEALESSAKMVDAQMQYDNSYPEMIESLKMNGATLPTVSGLNDQDYPGVSELSISLHSLAQLNLLKRIPLPSELVEQFGLMQSNCQMGLFPEVGRAWLTIDSNIFLWSFHDGSDLAYYDGLKETILCVGLVKPKPDIFQSFIHYLLCLTTPVEIIVLGVNFTR
;
A
#
# COMPACT_ATOMS: atom_id res chain seq x y z
N MET A 1 -67.11 -1.44 22.59
CA MET A 1 -66.20 -2.09 21.61
C MET A 1 -65.54 -1.08 20.65
N ALA A 2 -66.23 -0.04 20.17
CA ALA A 2 -65.66 0.94 19.21
C ALA A 2 -64.54 1.88 19.75
N ILE A 3 -64.55 2.20 21.04
CA ILE A 3 -63.57 3.11 21.67
C ILE A 3 -62.17 2.50 21.82
N SER A 4 -62.05 1.16 21.89
CA SER A 4 -60.77 0.45 22.02
C SER A 4 -59.96 0.48 20.72
N SER A 5 -60.62 0.31 19.56
CA SER A 5 -59.95 0.31 18.25
C SER A 5 -59.43 1.68 17.83
N VAL A 6 -60.05 2.78 18.26
CA VAL A 6 -59.57 4.14 17.94
C VAL A 6 -58.31 4.48 18.75
N LEU A 7 -58.21 4.00 19.98
CA LEU A 7 -57.01 4.14 20.83
C LEU A 7 -55.83 3.32 20.28
N GLU A 8 -56.07 2.10 19.79
CA GLU A 8 -55.04 1.26 19.15
C GLU A 8 -54.54 1.83 17.81
N ILE A 9 -55.42 2.41 16.99
CA ILE A 9 -55.03 3.05 15.72
C ILE A 9 -54.19 4.31 15.97
N SER A 10 -54.55 5.13 16.96
CA SER A 10 -53.78 6.32 17.34
C SER A 10 -52.40 5.99 17.93
N THR A 11 -52.29 4.94 18.76
CA THR A 11 -50.98 4.50 19.27
C THR A 11 -50.11 3.90 18.17
N MET A 12 -50.67 3.18 17.20
CA MET A 12 -49.93 2.68 16.04
C MET A 12 -49.48 3.80 15.08
N HIS A 13 -50.30 4.83 14.86
CA HIS A 13 -49.92 5.98 14.05
C HIS A 13 -48.83 6.83 14.73
N SER A 14 -48.92 6.99 16.06
CA SER A 14 -47.90 7.67 16.86
C SER A 14 -46.59 6.88 16.90
N ALA A 15 -46.64 5.54 16.96
CA ALA A 15 -45.45 4.69 16.91
C ALA A 15 -44.76 4.73 15.55
N ASN A 16 -45.51 4.71 14.44
CA ASN A 16 -44.96 4.88 13.08
C ASN A 16 -44.38 6.28 12.85
N GLY A 17 -45.01 7.32 13.41
CA GLY A 17 -44.48 8.70 13.40
C GLY A 17 -43.16 8.81 14.14
N MET A 18 -43.08 8.26 15.35
CA MET A 18 -41.85 8.21 16.14
C MET A 18 -40.73 7.41 15.45
N GLN A 19 -41.06 6.30 14.78
CA GLN A 19 -40.08 5.54 13.99
C GLN A 19 -39.57 6.31 12.78
N LYS A 20 -40.44 7.07 12.10
CA LYS A 20 -40.07 7.92 10.97
C LYS A 20 -39.21 9.11 11.40
N GLU A 21 -39.54 9.75 12.52
CA GLU A 21 -38.76 10.85 13.09
C GLU A 21 -37.39 10.38 13.59
N ALA A 22 -37.34 9.20 14.23
CA ALA A 22 -36.09 8.58 14.63
C ALA A 22 -35.20 8.29 13.41
N LEU A 23 -35.77 7.76 12.32
CA LEU A 23 -35.04 7.50 11.08
C LEU A 23 -34.51 8.78 10.43
N GLU A 24 -35.34 9.83 10.35
CA GLU A 24 -34.93 11.12 9.80
C GLU A 24 -33.83 11.78 10.65
N SER A 25 -33.93 11.66 11.98
CA SER A 25 -32.91 12.13 12.91
C SER A 25 -31.58 11.38 12.73
N SER A 26 -31.62 10.06 12.58
CA SER A 26 -30.44 9.25 12.29
C SER A 26 -29.81 9.60 10.94
N ALA A 27 -30.61 9.83 9.90
CA ALA A 27 -30.12 10.23 8.58
C ALA A 27 -29.37 11.58 8.66
N LYS A 28 -29.96 12.58 9.32
CA LYS A 28 -29.32 13.88 9.56
C LYS A 28 -28.02 13.76 10.33
N MET A 29 -27.95 12.84 11.31
CA MET A 29 -26.74 12.60 12.09
C MET A 29 -25.61 11.98 11.24
N VAL A 30 -25.93 11.02 10.38
CA VAL A 30 -24.95 10.43 9.44
C VAL A 30 -24.45 11.48 8.44
N ASP A 31 -25.34 12.29 7.88
CA ASP A 31 -24.97 13.36 6.95
C ASP A 31 -24.07 14.39 7.63
N ALA A 32 -24.37 14.76 8.87
CA ALA A 32 -23.53 15.68 9.65
C ALA A 32 -22.14 15.10 9.90
N GLN A 33 -22.03 13.80 10.24
CA GLN A 33 -20.73 13.17 10.47
C GLN A 33 -19.93 13.01 9.17
N MET A 34 -20.58 12.68 8.06
CA MET A 34 -19.93 12.63 6.75
C MET A 34 -19.45 14.01 6.30
N GLN A 35 -20.23 15.07 6.55
CA GLN A 35 -19.80 16.45 6.31
C GLN A 35 -18.60 16.82 7.18
N TYR A 36 -18.61 16.41 8.45
CA TYR A 36 -17.48 16.62 9.36
C TYR A 36 -16.22 15.91 8.85
N ASP A 37 -16.30 14.64 8.46
CA ASP A 37 -15.18 13.87 7.93
C ASP A 37 -14.66 14.43 6.61
N ASN A 38 -15.54 14.89 5.71
CA ASN A 38 -15.15 15.56 4.47
C ASN A 38 -14.51 16.93 4.69
N SER A 39 -14.74 17.55 5.84
CA SER A 39 -14.14 18.82 6.24
C SER A 39 -12.87 18.66 7.08
N TYR A 40 -12.34 17.43 7.19
CA TYR A 40 -11.12 17.19 7.96
C TYR A 40 -9.95 18.01 7.36
N PRO A 41 -9.15 18.71 8.19
CA PRO A 41 -8.07 19.56 7.71
C PRO A 41 -7.06 18.76 6.87
N GLU A 42 -6.48 19.40 5.85
CA GLU A 42 -5.43 18.75 5.08
C GLU A 42 -4.22 18.44 5.96
N MET A 43 -3.45 17.41 5.57
CA MET A 43 -2.25 17.02 6.34
C MET A 43 -1.27 18.18 6.48
N ILE A 44 -1.09 19.00 5.44
CA ILE A 44 -0.19 20.15 5.46
C ILE A 44 -0.63 21.23 6.45
N GLU A 45 -1.93 21.49 6.56
CA GLU A 45 -2.52 22.42 7.51
C GLU A 45 -2.38 21.89 8.94
N SER A 46 -2.61 20.58 9.11
CA SER A 46 -2.46 19.89 10.38
C SER A 46 -1.02 19.89 10.89
N LEU A 47 -0.05 19.79 9.99
CA LEU A 47 1.39 19.87 10.29
C LEU A 47 1.86 21.30 10.62
N LYS A 48 1.00 22.32 10.49
CA LYS A 48 1.33 23.74 10.75
C LYS A 48 2.62 24.19 10.04
N MET A 49 2.89 23.61 8.87
CA MET A 49 4.00 24.01 8.03
C MET A 49 3.58 25.31 7.35
N ASN A 50 3.80 26.44 8.03
CA ASN A 50 3.39 27.80 7.62
C ASN A 50 4.14 28.29 6.35
N GLY A 51 3.98 27.61 5.22
CA GLY A 51 4.64 27.95 3.96
C GLY A 51 6.17 27.89 4.02
N ALA A 52 6.73 27.11 4.95
CA ALA A 52 8.18 26.92 5.04
C ALA A 52 8.65 26.14 3.81
N THR A 53 9.19 26.87 2.83
CA THR A 53 9.90 26.33 1.65
C THR A 53 11.33 25.89 1.98
N LEU A 54 11.74 26.05 3.24
CA LEU A 54 13.01 25.61 3.78
C LEU A 54 12.86 24.20 4.36
N PRO A 55 13.89 23.34 4.27
CA PRO A 55 13.84 22.02 4.90
C PRO A 55 13.58 22.17 6.40
N THR A 56 12.41 21.71 6.84
CA THR A 56 12.11 21.56 8.26
C THR A 56 12.86 20.33 8.77
N VAL A 57 13.81 20.54 9.67
CA VAL A 57 14.59 19.44 10.25
C VAL A 57 13.75 18.76 11.33
N SER A 58 13.12 17.63 10.97
CA SER A 58 12.60 16.69 11.97
C SER A 58 13.77 15.95 12.59
N GLY A 59 13.84 15.85 13.92
CA GLY A 59 14.79 14.96 14.59
C GLY A 59 15.99 15.59 15.27
N LEU A 60 15.97 16.90 15.53
CA LEU A 60 16.95 17.54 16.42
C LEU A 60 16.40 17.80 17.83
N ASN A 61 15.10 17.61 18.04
CA ASN A 61 14.49 17.74 19.35
C ASN A 61 14.07 16.36 19.85
N ASP A 62 14.44 16.01 21.09
CA ASP A 62 14.07 14.72 21.71
C ASP A 62 12.55 14.54 21.83
N GLN A 63 11.79 15.64 21.72
CA GLN A 63 10.33 15.67 21.68
C GLN A 63 9.74 15.28 20.32
N ASP A 64 10.54 15.28 19.24
CA ASP A 64 10.11 14.87 17.90
C ASP A 64 10.06 13.33 17.78
N TYR A 65 10.75 12.63 18.69
CA TYR A 65 10.81 11.17 18.75
C TYR A 65 10.74 10.66 20.20
N PRO A 66 9.62 10.85 20.92
CA PRO A 66 9.49 10.33 22.27
C PRO A 66 9.56 8.78 22.24
N GLY A 67 10.69 8.23 22.69
CA GLY A 67 10.80 6.82 23.10
C GLY A 67 11.52 5.84 22.18
N VAL A 68 12.28 6.24 21.16
CA VAL A 68 12.84 5.27 20.16
C VAL A 68 13.74 4.18 20.77
N SER A 69 14.35 4.43 21.93
CA SER A 69 15.20 3.45 22.61
C SER A 69 14.48 2.63 23.72
N GLU A 70 13.32 3.09 24.20
CA GLU A 70 12.55 2.48 25.32
C GLU A 70 11.22 1.84 24.84
N LEU A 71 11.00 1.86 23.53
CA LEU A 71 9.76 1.61 22.80
C LEU A 71 9.25 0.15 22.77
N SER A 72 9.91 -0.81 23.42
CA SER A 72 9.56 -2.23 23.27
C SER A 72 8.44 -2.74 24.20
N ILE A 73 8.11 -2.04 25.30
CA ILE A 73 7.17 -2.59 26.30
C ILE A 73 5.92 -1.71 26.50
N SER A 74 6.03 -0.38 26.53
CA SER A 74 4.94 0.52 26.96
C SER A 74 4.07 1.13 25.84
N LEU A 75 4.42 0.93 24.56
CA LEU A 75 3.66 1.49 23.41
C LEU A 75 2.89 0.44 22.59
N HIS A 76 2.57 -0.72 23.14
CA HIS A 76 1.72 -1.68 22.41
C HIS A 76 0.33 -1.11 22.04
N SER A 77 -0.18 -0.09 22.76
CA SER A 77 -1.45 0.57 22.39
C SER A 77 -1.32 1.79 21.47
N LEU A 78 -0.09 2.22 21.13
CA LEU A 78 0.19 3.38 20.27
C LEU A 78 1.14 3.06 19.12
N ALA A 79 1.62 1.81 19.01
CA ALA A 79 2.42 1.34 17.91
C ALA A 79 1.58 1.40 16.62
N GLN A 80 1.75 2.49 15.86
CA GLN A 80 1.14 2.66 14.54
C GLN A 80 1.59 1.58 13.54
N LEU A 81 2.75 0.96 13.81
CA LEU A 81 3.31 -0.12 13.01
C LEU A 81 3.53 -1.34 13.89
N ASN A 82 3.08 -2.49 13.41
CA ASN A 82 3.38 -3.78 14.00
C ASN A 82 4.02 -4.69 12.93
N LEU A 83 5.09 -5.37 13.31
CA LEU A 83 5.74 -6.35 12.44
C LEU A 83 4.84 -7.59 12.36
N LEU A 84 4.12 -7.74 11.24
CA LEU A 84 3.23 -8.89 11.05
C LEU A 84 3.95 -10.13 10.53
N LYS A 85 4.91 -9.96 9.61
CA LYS A 85 5.56 -11.08 8.93
C LYS A 85 6.98 -10.73 8.51
N ARG A 86 7.91 -11.69 8.66
CA ARG A 86 9.24 -11.67 8.05
C ARG A 86 9.35 -12.82 7.07
N ILE A 87 9.79 -12.53 5.86
CA ILE A 87 9.94 -13.52 4.80
C ILE A 87 11.41 -13.47 4.38
N PRO A 88 12.17 -14.56 4.58
CA PRO A 88 13.55 -14.60 4.15
C PRO A 88 13.64 -14.62 2.62
N LEU A 89 14.83 -14.31 2.10
CA LEU A 89 15.11 -14.53 0.68
C LEU A 89 14.95 -16.03 0.36
N PRO A 90 14.40 -16.39 -0.81
CA PRO A 90 14.39 -17.77 -1.29
C PRO A 90 15.80 -18.39 -1.21
N SER A 91 15.90 -19.61 -0.69
CA SER A 91 17.17 -20.33 -0.51
C SER A 91 17.95 -20.47 -1.81
N GLU A 92 17.24 -20.60 -2.92
CA GLU A 92 17.73 -20.70 -4.29
C GLU A 92 18.57 -19.48 -4.68
N LEU A 93 18.25 -18.29 -4.12
CA LEU A 93 19.02 -17.07 -4.36
C LEU A 93 20.29 -17.01 -3.51
N VAL A 94 20.30 -17.64 -2.33
CA VAL A 94 21.44 -17.63 -1.41
C VAL A 94 22.67 -18.28 -2.07
N GLU A 95 22.45 -19.33 -2.86
CA GLU A 95 23.52 -19.98 -3.62
C GLU A 95 24.08 -19.09 -4.73
N GLN A 96 23.23 -18.28 -5.37
CA GLN A 96 23.64 -17.37 -6.45
C GLN A 96 24.50 -16.20 -5.96
N PHE A 97 24.33 -15.75 -4.71
CA PHE A 97 25.22 -14.76 -4.12
C PHE A 97 26.68 -15.23 -4.07
N GLY A 98 26.93 -16.54 -3.96
CA GLY A 98 28.28 -17.11 -4.00
C GLY A 98 28.97 -16.98 -5.36
N LEU A 99 28.21 -16.74 -6.43
CA LEU A 99 28.70 -16.59 -7.81
C LEU A 99 28.80 -15.12 -8.26
N MET A 100 28.39 -14.18 -7.41
CA MET A 100 28.37 -12.75 -7.70
C MET A 100 29.79 -12.24 -8.04
N GLN A 101 29.93 -11.57 -9.17
CA GLN A 101 31.21 -11.04 -9.64
C GLN A 101 31.35 -9.52 -9.46
N SER A 102 30.29 -8.74 -9.67
CA SER A 102 30.41 -7.28 -9.72
C SER A 102 29.28 -6.52 -9.01
N ASN A 103 28.02 -6.69 -9.44
CA ASN A 103 26.91 -5.83 -9.02
C ASN A 103 25.70 -6.64 -8.55
N CYS A 104 25.06 -6.14 -7.49
CA CYS A 104 23.83 -6.72 -6.97
C CYS A 104 22.90 -5.60 -6.50
N GLN A 105 21.70 -5.58 -7.03
CA GLN A 105 20.64 -4.66 -6.61
C GLN A 105 19.38 -5.44 -6.31
N MET A 106 18.58 -4.94 -5.36
CA MET A 106 17.30 -5.52 -5.01
C MET A 106 16.25 -4.44 -4.81
N GLY A 107 15.00 -4.82 -4.93
CA GLY A 107 13.89 -3.91 -4.70
C GLY A 107 12.55 -4.63 -4.72
N LEU A 108 11.49 -3.82 -4.69
CA LEU A 108 10.12 -4.29 -4.68
C LEU A 108 9.35 -3.66 -5.82
N PHE A 109 8.38 -4.42 -6.34
CA PHE A 109 7.28 -3.94 -7.15
C PHE A 109 5.96 -4.22 -6.40
N PRO A 110 5.57 -3.33 -5.46
CA PRO A 110 4.37 -3.52 -4.64
C PRO A 110 3.09 -3.67 -5.47
N GLU A 111 3.02 -2.97 -6.59
CA GLU A 111 1.89 -3.01 -7.54
C GLU A 111 1.59 -4.39 -8.14
N VAL A 112 2.57 -5.30 -8.16
CA VAL A 112 2.41 -6.68 -8.64
C VAL A 112 2.71 -7.73 -7.56
N GLY A 113 2.95 -7.32 -6.31
CA GLY A 113 3.23 -8.26 -5.23
C GLY A 113 4.55 -9.01 -5.41
N ARG A 114 5.55 -8.41 -6.08
CA ARG A 114 6.83 -9.08 -6.40
C ARG A 114 8.03 -8.34 -5.82
N ALA A 115 8.99 -9.10 -5.32
CA ALA A 115 10.33 -8.63 -5.05
C ALA A 115 11.23 -9.00 -6.23
N TRP A 116 12.33 -8.27 -6.38
CA TRP A 116 13.31 -8.55 -7.42
C TRP A 116 14.74 -8.43 -6.88
N LEU A 117 15.63 -9.19 -7.50
CA LEU A 117 17.06 -9.21 -7.24
C LEU A 117 17.79 -9.31 -8.57
N THR A 118 18.85 -8.54 -8.72
CA THR A 118 19.78 -8.64 -9.85
C THR A 118 21.12 -9.12 -9.33
N ILE A 119 21.75 -10.02 -10.06
CA ILE A 119 23.12 -10.46 -9.83
C ILE A 119 23.82 -10.38 -11.18
N ASP A 120 24.69 -9.38 -11.33
CA ASP A 120 25.36 -9.04 -12.57
C ASP A 120 24.38 -8.86 -13.73
N SER A 121 24.31 -9.81 -14.66
CA SER A 121 23.42 -9.78 -15.83
C SER A 121 22.08 -10.51 -15.62
N ASN A 122 21.91 -11.22 -14.51
CA ASN A 122 20.72 -12.02 -14.24
C ASN A 122 19.74 -11.27 -13.35
N ILE A 123 18.44 -11.44 -13.61
CA ILE A 123 17.38 -10.94 -12.74
C ILE A 123 16.47 -12.06 -12.26
N PHE A 124 16.09 -11.98 -10.99
CA PHE A 124 15.19 -12.87 -10.29
C PHE A 124 13.99 -12.07 -9.79
N LEU A 125 12.80 -12.65 -9.90
CA LEU A 125 11.55 -12.10 -9.38
C LEU A 125 10.82 -13.17 -8.59
N TRP A 126 10.25 -12.83 -7.45
CA TRP A 126 9.46 -13.77 -6.64
C TRP A 126 8.33 -13.07 -5.90
N SER A 127 7.34 -13.83 -5.44
CA SER A 127 6.28 -13.34 -4.56
C SER A 127 6.87 -12.91 -3.22
N PHE A 128 6.77 -11.62 -2.88
CA PHE A 128 7.21 -11.17 -1.55
C PHE A 128 6.22 -11.55 -0.43
N HIS A 129 5.08 -12.18 -0.75
CA HIS A 129 4.10 -12.60 0.26
C HIS A 129 4.49 -13.88 0.97
N ASP A 130 5.24 -14.76 0.33
CA ASP A 130 5.56 -16.10 0.81
C ASP A 130 6.91 -16.63 0.30
N GLY A 131 7.59 -15.93 -0.60
CA GLY A 131 8.85 -16.39 -1.20
C GLY A 131 8.65 -17.34 -2.40
N SER A 132 7.41 -17.59 -2.84
CA SER A 132 7.10 -18.51 -3.92
C SER A 132 7.19 -17.86 -5.30
N ASP A 133 6.90 -18.64 -6.36
CA ASP A 133 6.85 -18.17 -7.75
C ASP A 133 8.15 -17.48 -8.19
N LEU A 134 9.28 -18.12 -7.90
CA LEU A 134 10.59 -17.63 -8.30
C LEU A 134 10.75 -17.79 -9.82
N ALA A 135 10.78 -16.67 -10.52
CA ALA A 135 11.14 -16.56 -11.92
C ALA A 135 12.55 -15.97 -12.06
N TYR A 136 13.27 -16.37 -13.09
CA TYR A 136 14.57 -15.78 -13.42
C TYR A 136 14.68 -15.51 -14.92
N TYR A 137 15.52 -14.55 -15.28
CA TYR A 137 15.86 -14.21 -16.65
C TYR A 137 17.35 -13.94 -16.76
N ASP A 138 18.01 -14.66 -17.66
CA ASP A 138 19.46 -14.68 -17.94
C ASP A 138 19.79 -14.31 -19.39
N GLY A 139 18.86 -13.65 -20.09
CA GLY A 139 19.03 -13.28 -21.50
C GLY A 139 19.99 -12.11 -21.75
N LEU A 140 20.55 -11.50 -20.70
CA LEU A 140 21.50 -10.38 -20.81
C LEU A 140 22.93 -10.87 -20.68
N LYS A 141 23.83 -10.25 -21.45
CA LYS A 141 25.28 -10.49 -21.37
C LYS A 141 26.00 -9.49 -20.48
N GLU A 142 25.50 -8.26 -20.46
CA GLU A 142 26.07 -7.14 -19.72
C GLU A 142 25.36 -6.97 -18.37
N THR A 143 26.07 -6.39 -17.40
CA THR A 143 25.54 -6.15 -16.05
C THR A 143 24.33 -5.22 -16.08
N ILE A 144 23.29 -5.59 -15.34
CA ILE A 144 22.11 -4.77 -15.11
C ILE A 144 22.47 -3.61 -14.18
N LEU A 145 22.17 -2.39 -14.64
CA LEU A 145 22.40 -1.14 -13.90
C LEU A 145 21.14 -0.62 -13.22
N CYS A 146 19.98 -0.87 -13.84
CA CYS A 146 18.68 -0.40 -13.36
C CYS A 146 17.56 -1.32 -13.85
N VAL A 147 16.53 -1.46 -13.01
CA VAL A 147 15.31 -2.21 -13.25
C VAL A 147 14.12 -1.30 -13.00
N GLY A 148 13.16 -1.28 -13.93
CA GLY A 148 11.92 -0.54 -13.77
C GLY A 148 10.71 -1.36 -14.20
N LEU A 149 9.62 -1.25 -13.46
CA LEU A 149 8.32 -1.79 -13.86
C LEU A 149 7.44 -0.63 -14.32
N VAL A 150 6.88 -0.73 -15.52
CA VAL A 150 6.05 0.32 -16.11
C VAL A 150 4.79 -0.25 -16.74
N LYS A 151 3.75 0.59 -16.86
CA LYS A 151 2.55 0.21 -17.61
C LYS A 151 2.79 0.36 -19.12
N PRO A 152 2.36 -0.61 -19.95
CA PRO A 152 2.43 -0.48 -21.38
C PRO A 152 1.54 0.66 -21.88
N LYS A 153 1.93 1.26 -23.01
CA LYS A 153 1.09 2.24 -23.70
C LYS A 153 -0.19 1.55 -24.21
N PRO A 154 -1.36 2.19 -24.09
CA PRO A 154 -2.61 1.64 -24.61
C PRO A 154 -2.49 1.25 -26.09
N ASP A 155 -3.18 0.18 -26.48
CA ASP A 155 -3.33 -0.28 -27.86
C ASP A 155 -2.04 -0.73 -28.59
N ILE A 156 -0.93 -0.94 -27.87
CA ILE A 156 0.31 -1.49 -28.45
C ILE A 156 0.48 -2.99 -28.17
N PHE A 157 0.22 -3.39 -26.92
CA PHE A 157 0.41 -4.77 -26.48
C PHE A 157 -0.94 -5.50 -26.40
N GLN A 158 -0.88 -6.84 -26.40
CA GLN A 158 -2.07 -7.64 -26.13
C GLN A 158 -2.59 -7.36 -24.72
N SER A 159 -3.91 -7.47 -24.55
CA SER A 159 -4.61 -7.10 -23.32
C SER A 159 -4.15 -7.86 -22.07
N PHE A 160 -3.49 -9.01 -22.22
CA PHE A 160 -2.95 -9.80 -21.12
C PHE A 160 -1.61 -9.28 -20.58
N ILE A 161 -0.92 -8.39 -21.30
CA ILE A 161 0.31 -7.76 -20.83
C ILE A 161 -0.07 -6.49 -20.07
N HIS A 162 -0.01 -6.56 -18.74
CA HIS A 162 -0.37 -5.44 -17.88
C HIS A 162 0.83 -4.59 -17.47
N TYR A 163 2.04 -5.15 -17.53
CA TYR A 163 3.26 -4.48 -17.14
C TYR A 163 4.42 -4.84 -18.08
N LEU A 164 5.37 -3.92 -18.18
CA LEU A 164 6.62 -4.10 -18.88
C LEU A 164 7.76 -3.98 -17.88
N LEU A 165 8.70 -4.91 -17.96
CA LEU A 165 9.94 -4.90 -17.19
C LEU A 165 11.05 -4.30 -18.07
N CYS A 166 11.54 -3.13 -17.69
CA CYS A 166 12.61 -2.41 -18.35
C CYS A 166 13.93 -2.72 -17.63
N LEU A 167 14.89 -3.28 -18.36
CA LEU A 167 16.24 -3.60 -17.89
C LEU A 167 17.24 -2.74 -18.64
N THR A 168 18.07 -2.00 -17.91
CA THR A 168 19.10 -1.13 -18.50
C THR A 168 20.47 -1.72 -18.22
N THR A 169 21.27 -1.89 -19.27
CA THR A 169 22.68 -2.28 -19.22
C THR A 169 23.55 -1.10 -19.72
N PRO A 170 24.89 -1.16 -19.64
CA PRO A 170 25.76 -0.14 -20.23
C PRO A 170 25.58 0.06 -21.73
N VAL A 171 25.11 -0.97 -22.45
CA VAL A 171 25.07 -0.97 -23.92
C VAL A 171 23.65 -0.83 -24.49
N GLU A 172 22.64 -1.34 -23.79
CA GLU A 172 21.27 -1.38 -24.29
C GLU A 172 20.20 -1.37 -23.20
N ILE A 173 18.97 -1.04 -23.61
CA ILE A 173 17.77 -1.12 -22.78
C ILE A 173 16.85 -2.18 -23.38
N ILE A 174 16.48 -3.16 -22.57
CA ILE A 174 15.60 -4.26 -22.97
C ILE A 174 14.26 -4.12 -22.24
N VAL A 175 13.17 -4.31 -22.99
CA VAL A 175 11.80 -4.22 -22.49
C VAL A 175 11.13 -5.56 -22.65
N LEU A 176 10.75 -6.17 -21.53
CA LEU A 176 10.10 -7.48 -21.48
C LEU A 176 8.62 -7.31 -21.11
N GLY A 177 7.73 -7.96 -21.86
CA GLY A 177 6.33 -8.09 -21.45
C GLY A 177 6.22 -9.10 -20.32
N VAL A 178 5.69 -8.68 -19.16
CA VAL A 178 5.50 -9.56 -18.01
C VAL A 178 4.01 -9.73 -17.71
N ASN A 179 3.64 -10.95 -17.36
CA ASN A 179 2.31 -11.29 -16.92
C ASN A 179 2.42 -12.03 -15.59
N PHE A 180 1.69 -11.55 -14.58
CA PHE A 180 1.62 -12.15 -13.27
C PHE A 180 0.23 -12.77 -13.12
N THR A 181 0.18 -14.10 -13.06
CA THR A 181 -1.04 -14.80 -12.66
C THR A 181 -1.34 -14.46 -11.20
N ARG A 182 -2.52 -13.86 -10.97
CA ARG A 182 -3.06 -13.61 -9.64
C ARG A 182 -3.56 -14.88 -8.98
#